data_AF-A0A350VVW1-F1
#
_entry.id   AF-A0A350VVW1-F1
#
_cell.length_a   1.000
_cell.length_b   1.000
_cell.length_c   1.000
_cell.angle_alpha   90.00
_cell.angle_beta   90.00
_cell.angle_gamma   90.00
#
_symmetry.space_group_name_H-M   'P 1'
#
loop_
_entity.id
_entity.type
_entity.pdbx_description
1 polymer ?
#
loop_
_entity_poly.entity_id
_entity_poly.type
_entity_poly.pdbx_seq_one_letter_code
_entity_poly.pdbx_strand_id
1 'polypeptide(L)'
;MNTEWSLEEIYKGFDDEAYEADFKKLEDITAKFSAAVKADDKELLAKVEELLLLEEAITDTAGKLSLYIGLRQSVNTDDGAIMAQTNRLRKAVSAGSAAFSAASKLYAAIPDVDEFALESELVKKYSYKLKREKENAKHLLSDEVEEIISQLDMTGGSAWGNLQTYLTSTLKVDYDGRVVTLSEIRNLAYSADAGVRKEAYEAELKAYEKIADSVAFSLNNIKMQVNTLCEKRGYDSALDMTLYESDMKKETLDAMLTAIKEYLPVFRKYLRKKGELLGHKNGLPWYDLFAPIGKAGKSYSIDEAKEYLVNCFSGFTPEMALLMKEAFENSWIDFYPRKGKEGGAFCADANFIRQSRILTNYDGTFGAVDTLAHELGHAYHNRQLEDVAVLNQGAPMQLAETASTFNEVFLGKYALAQAGDEEKLSLIDSDLREQTQCIVDIYSRFLIESAVFEQSRNRFLMADDLKEIMLDAQRQSYGDGLDENTMHPYMWVCKGHYYSSGLSYYNFPYAFGNLFALGLYSLYKKEGESFVPKYNKMLASTGCHSIEDVAATMGIDVTDVDFWRSSLQLIEAEVEEFCRL
;
A
#
# COMPACT_ATOMS: atom_id res chain seq x y z
N MET A 1 -8.65 28.19 -12.14
CA MET A 1 -8.31 27.09 -11.21
C MET A 1 -6.79 27.00 -11.11
N ASN A 2 -6.24 26.77 -9.93
CA ASN A 2 -4.79 26.56 -9.79
C ASN A 2 -4.46 25.13 -10.24
N THR A 3 -3.34 24.97 -10.96
CA THR A 3 -2.88 23.67 -11.48
C THR A 3 -1.79 23.04 -10.62
N GLU A 4 -1.27 23.79 -9.66
CA GLU A 4 -0.26 23.39 -8.69
C GLU A 4 -0.81 23.65 -7.29
N TRP A 5 -0.42 22.82 -6.34
CA TRP A 5 -0.83 23.00 -4.95
C TRP A 5 -0.17 24.24 -4.32
N SER A 6 -0.70 24.69 -3.19
CA SER A 6 -0.05 25.70 -2.34
C SER A 6 0.59 25.04 -1.13
N LEU A 7 1.82 25.42 -0.80
CA LEU A 7 2.47 25.02 0.47
C LEU A 7 2.60 26.19 1.45
N GLU A 8 2.11 27.38 1.09
CA GLU A 8 2.25 28.60 1.90
C GLU A 8 1.47 28.52 3.22
N GLU A 9 0.43 27.69 3.27
CA GLU A 9 -0.35 27.43 4.49
C GLU A 9 0.43 26.57 5.50
N ILE A 10 1.49 25.88 5.04
CA ILE A 10 2.39 25.09 5.89
C ILE A 10 3.61 25.96 6.27
N TYR A 11 4.38 26.40 5.27
CA TYR A 11 5.49 27.34 5.40
C TYR A 11 5.73 28.09 4.07
N LYS A 12 6.15 29.35 4.15
CA LYS A 12 6.45 30.17 2.95
C LYS A 12 7.72 29.77 2.22
N GLY A 13 8.65 29.10 2.91
CA GLY A 13 9.95 28.71 2.40
C GLY A 13 10.82 28.10 3.48
N PHE A 14 12.03 27.68 3.12
CA PHE A 14 13.03 27.22 4.10
C PHE A 14 13.62 28.37 4.94
N ASP A 15 13.39 29.61 4.53
CA ASP A 15 13.76 30.84 5.23
C ASP A 15 12.60 31.41 6.09
N ASP A 16 11.45 30.73 6.12
CA ASP A 16 10.33 31.11 6.99
C ASP A 16 10.73 31.00 8.47
N GLU A 17 10.52 32.06 9.25
CA GLU A 17 10.80 32.07 10.69
C GLU A 17 10.05 30.96 11.43
N ALA A 18 8.84 30.61 10.97
CA ALA A 18 8.07 29.51 11.55
C ALA A 18 8.70 28.13 11.28
N TYR A 19 9.32 27.94 10.11
CA TYR A 19 10.02 26.70 9.77
C TYR A 19 11.26 26.49 10.63
N GLU A 20 12.06 27.55 10.80
CA GLU A 20 13.23 27.50 11.67
C GLU A 20 12.85 27.33 13.15
N ALA A 21 11.75 27.96 13.59
CA ALA A 21 11.23 27.80 14.94
C ALA A 21 10.78 26.35 15.21
N ASP A 22 10.13 25.68 14.26
CA ASP A 22 9.71 24.28 14.41
C ASP A 22 10.93 23.33 14.43
N PHE A 23 12.00 23.61 13.68
CA PHE A 23 13.25 22.85 13.79
C PHE A 23 13.87 22.96 15.19
N LYS A 24 13.99 24.18 15.70
CA LYS A 24 14.51 24.40 17.06
C LYS A 24 13.62 23.75 18.11
N LYS A 25 12.30 23.85 17.95
CA LYS A 25 11.34 23.17 18.82
C LYS A 25 11.57 21.66 18.80
N LEU A 26 11.73 21.05 17.63
CA LEU A 26 11.99 19.61 17.47
C LEU A 26 13.27 19.19 18.21
N GLU A 27 14.37 19.94 18.06
CA GLU A 27 15.62 19.68 18.78
C GLU A 27 15.43 19.77 20.30
N ASP A 28 14.75 20.82 20.78
CA ASP A 28 14.50 21.05 22.20
C ASP A 28 13.60 19.96 22.82
N ILE A 29 12.50 19.59 22.17
CA ILE A 29 11.58 18.56 22.69
C ILE A 29 12.20 17.16 22.60
N THR A 30 13.02 16.86 21.59
CA THR A 30 13.76 15.60 21.48
C THR A 30 14.80 15.47 22.59
N ALA A 31 15.49 16.57 22.92
CA ALA A 31 16.41 16.62 24.06
C ALA A 31 15.68 16.42 25.40
N LYS A 32 14.51 17.05 25.57
CA LYS A 32 13.65 16.86 26.76
C LYS A 32 13.16 15.42 26.89
N PHE A 33 12.69 14.81 25.80
CA PHE A 33 12.30 13.40 25.77
C PHE A 33 13.47 12.49 26.17
N SER A 34 14.64 12.71 25.59
CA SER A 34 15.85 11.95 25.92
C SER A 34 16.28 12.09 27.39
N ALA A 35 16.12 13.28 27.97
CA ALA A 35 16.39 13.51 29.38
C ALA A 35 15.32 12.87 30.28
N ALA A 36 14.04 13.01 29.91
CA ALA A 36 12.92 12.42 30.61
C ALA A 36 13.09 10.90 30.67
N VAL A 37 13.29 10.20 29.56
CA VAL A 37 13.45 8.73 29.54
C VAL A 37 14.54 8.23 30.51
N LYS A 38 15.63 8.99 30.71
CA LYS A 38 16.75 8.62 31.60
C LYS A 38 16.54 9.00 33.06
N ALA A 39 15.67 9.95 33.34
CA ALA A 39 15.46 10.44 34.70
C ALA A 39 14.61 9.44 35.51
N ASP A 40 15.12 9.05 36.67
CA ASP A 40 14.43 8.20 37.64
C ASP A 40 13.89 9.06 38.79
N ASP A 41 13.00 9.98 38.43
CA ASP A 41 12.54 11.09 39.29
C ASP A 41 11.01 11.12 39.48
N LYS A 42 10.29 10.17 38.87
CA LYS A 42 8.82 10.11 38.84
C LYS A 42 8.34 8.67 39.00
N GLU A 43 7.14 8.52 39.55
CA GLU A 43 6.42 7.25 39.49
C GLU A 43 6.09 6.87 38.04
N LEU A 44 5.94 5.58 37.77
CA LEU A 44 5.83 5.04 36.41
C LEU A 44 4.66 5.64 35.62
N LEU A 45 3.48 5.82 36.23
CA LEU A 45 2.33 6.41 35.55
C LEU A 45 2.63 7.85 35.09
N ALA A 46 3.08 8.71 36.01
CA ALA A 46 3.45 10.10 35.69
C ALA A 46 4.59 10.17 34.67
N LYS A 47 5.48 9.16 34.66
CA LYS A 47 6.53 9.03 33.65
C LYS A 47 5.96 8.74 32.27
N VAL A 48 5.08 7.75 32.17
CA VAL A 48 4.42 7.36 30.92
C VAL A 48 3.64 8.55 30.35
N GLU A 49 2.91 9.29 31.19
CA GLU A 49 2.19 10.49 30.75
C GLU A 49 3.11 11.56 30.16
N GLU A 50 4.22 11.87 30.83
CA GLU A 50 5.20 12.83 30.31
C GLU A 50 5.79 12.37 28.96
N LEU A 51 6.15 11.09 28.86
CA LEU A 51 6.73 10.54 27.64
C LEU A 51 5.74 10.56 26.47
N LEU A 52 4.48 10.22 26.70
CA LEU A 52 3.42 10.28 25.69
C LEU A 52 3.22 11.71 25.18
N LEU A 53 3.16 12.72 26.05
CA LEU A 53 3.00 14.13 25.64
C LEU A 53 4.20 14.64 24.83
N LEU A 54 5.41 14.21 25.19
CA LEU A 54 6.62 14.57 24.45
C LEU A 54 6.68 13.84 23.10
N GLU A 55 6.26 12.58 23.05
CA GLU A 55 6.15 11.77 21.83
C GLU A 55 5.10 12.36 20.86
N GLU A 56 3.93 12.79 21.36
CA GLU A 56 2.95 13.56 20.58
C GLU A 56 3.59 14.82 19.97
N ALA A 57 4.25 15.63 20.80
CA ALA A 57 4.84 16.88 20.34
C ALA A 57 5.96 16.67 19.31
N ILE A 58 6.77 15.61 19.48
CA ILE A 58 7.79 15.21 18.51
C ILE A 58 7.13 14.79 17.21
N THR A 59 6.12 13.92 17.28
CA THR A 59 5.43 13.37 16.11
C THR A 59 4.77 14.48 15.29
N ASP A 60 4.05 15.40 15.93
CA ASP A 60 3.44 16.55 15.24
C ASP A 60 4.49 17.45 14.58
N THR A 61 5.54 17.82 15.32
CA THR A 61 6.53 18.79 14.85
C THR A 61 7.41 18.19 13.75
N ALA A 62 7.88 16.95 13.94
CA ALA A 62 8.65 16.23 12.94
C ALA A 62 7.79 15.90 11.72
N GLY A 63 6.53 15.50 11.91
CA GLY A 63 5.56 15.21 10.85
C GLY A 63 5.33 16.43 9.96
N LYS A 64 5.08 17.61 10.54
CA LYS A 64 4.91 18.86 9.80
C LYS A 64 6.15 19.24 8.98
N LEU A 65 7.35 19.16 9.57
CA LEU A 65 8.61 19.43 8.87
C LEU A 65 8.86 18.41 7.75
N SER A 66 8.66 17.12 8.04
CA SER A 66 8.83 16.02 7.09
C SER A 66 7.90 16.16 5.90
N LEU A 67 6.63 16.46 6.17
CA LEU A 67 5.61 16.68 5.15
C LEU A 67 6.03 17.82 4.22
N TYR A 68 6.41 18.98 4.76
CA TYR A 68 6.81 20.11 3.93
C TYR A 68 8.02 19.81 3.05
N ILE A 69 9.05 19.17 3.61
CA ILE A 69 10.25 18.76 2.87
C ILE A 69 9.87 17.76 1.78
N GLY A 70 9.09 16.73 2.12
CA GLY A 70 8.64 15.69 1.20
C GLY A 70 7.80 16.22 0.05
N LEU A 71 6.83 17.10 0.32
CA LEU A 71 6.01 17.75 -0.71
C LEU A 71 6.84 18.63 -1.65
N ARG A 72 7.86 19.34 -1.14
CA ARG A 72 8.77 20.07 -2.02
C ARG A 72 9.63 19.12 -2.86
N GLN A 73 10.09 18.02 -2.27
CA GLN A 73 10.88 17.01 -2.97
C GLN A 73 10.07 16.38 -4.11
N SER A 74 8.80 16.07 -3.86
CA SER A 74 7.96 15.35 -4.81
C SER A 74 7.63 16.14 -6.07
N VAL A 75 7.72 17.48 -6.03
CA VAL A 75 7.56 18.34 -7.21
C VAL A 75 8.89 18.77 -7.82
N ASN A 76 10.01 18.61 -7.10
CA ASN A 76 11.33 18.89 -7.61
C ASN A 76 12.45 18.06 -6.95
N THR A 77 12.69 16.87 -7.46
CA THR A 77 13.67 15.90 -6.91
C THR A 77 15.14 16.31 -7.12
N ASP A 78 15.43 17.31 -7.96
CA ASP A 78 16.81 17.72 -8.29
C ASP A 78 17.33 18.92 -7.47
N ASP A 79 16.53 19.43 -6.53
CA ASP A 79 16.88 20.56 -5.68
C ASP A 79 17.80 20.16 -4.51
N GLY A 80 19.07 20.57 -4.60
CA GLY A 80 20.08 20.32 -3.55
C GLY A 80 19.75 20.93 -2.19
N ALA A 81 18.94 22.00 -2.13
CA ALA A 81 18.50 22.57 -0.86
C ALA A 81 17.58 21.60 -0.09
N ILE A 82 16.72 20.86 -0.80
CA ILE A 82 15.82 19.85 -0.22
C ILE A 82 16.62 18.71 0.40
N MET A 83 17.67 18.25 -0.28
CA MET A 83 18.56 17.22 0.28
C MET A 83 19.23 17.68 1.58
N ALA A 84 19.65 18.95 1.65
CA ALA A 84 20.23 19.51 2.86
C ALA A 84 19.22 19.55 4.02
N GLN A 85 17.97 19.95 3.76
CA GLN A 85 16.90 19.97 4.76
C GLN A 85 16.50 18.55 5.20
N THR A 86 16.43 17.60 4.27
CA THR A 86 16.17 16.18 4.57
C THR A 86 17.22 15.62 5.52
N ASN A 87 18.51 15.90 5.26
CA ASN A 87 19.60 15.47 6.13
C ASN A 87 19.55 16.16 7.51
N ARG A 88 19.17 17.43 7.56
CA ARG A 88 18.97 18.16 8.83
C ARG A 88 17.87 17.51 9.66
N LEU A 89 16.70 17.25 9.08
CA LEU A 89 15.59 16.58 9.76
C LEU A 89 15.98 15.17 10.22
N ARG A 90 16.62 14.38 9.34
CA ARG A 90 17.10 13.03 9.69
C ARG A 90 18.02 13.07 10.90
N LYS A 91 18.95 14.03 10.97
CA LYS A 91 19.85 14.20 12.11
C LYS A 91 19.10 14.57 13.40
N ALA A 92 18.13 15.48 13.32
CA ALA A 92 17.33 15.88 14.48
C ALA A 92 16.51 14.71 15.04
N VAL A 93 15.85 13.93 14.18
CA VAL A 93 15.08 12.74 14.59
C VAL A 93 15.99 11.63 15.12
N SER A 94 17.11 11.35 14.44
CA SER A 94 18.05 10.29 14.84
C SER A 94 18.70 10.54 16.20
N ALA A 95 18.78 11.80 16.65
CA ALA A 95 19.28 12.14 17.97
C ALA A 95 18.42 11.53 19.11
N GLY A 96 17.13 11.25 18.85
CA GLY A 96 16.19 10.66 19.80
C GLY A 96 16.07 9.13 19.73
N SER A 97 16.62 8.44 18.73
CA SER A 97 16.33 7.02 18.47
C SER A 97 16.60 6.10 19.67
N ALA A 98 17.71 6.30 20.38
CA ALA A 98 18.02 5.52 21.58
C ALA A 98 17.02 5.79 22.72
N ALA A 99 16.50 7.02 22.84
CA ALA A 99 15.50 7.37 23.82
C ALA A 99 14.14 6.73 23.49
N PHE A 100 13.74 6.70 22.22
CA PHE A 100 12.52 6.01 21.79
C PHE A 100 12.58 4.51 22.10
N SER A 101 13.69 3.85 21.77
CA SER A 101 13.88 2.43 22.12
C SER A 101 13.79 2.18 23.62
N ALA A 102 14.36 3.06 24.45
CA ALA A 102 14.24 2.97 25.90
C ALA A 102 12.81 3.27 26.41
N ALA A 103 12.08 4.20 25.78
CA ALA A 103 10.68 4.48 26.10
C ALA A 103 9.77 3.28 25.78
N SER A 104 9.94 2.61 24.63
CA SER A 104 9.19 1.38 24.30
C SER A 104 9.39 0.29 25.37
N LYS A 105 10.60 0.14 25.92
CA LYS A 105 10.85 -0.80 27.03
C LYS A 105 10.13 -0.39 28.32
N LEU A 106 10.07 0.91 28.62
CA LEU A 106 9.30 1.42 29.76
C LEU A 106 7.80 1.14 29.58
N TYR A 107 7.26 1.34 28.37
CA TYR A 107 5.87 1.00 28.06
C TYR A 107 5.61 -0.50 28.20
N ALA A 108 6.51 -1.34 27.71
CA ALA A 108 6.41 -2.79 27.84
C ALA A 108 6.48 -3.27 29.30
N ALA A 109 7.14 -2.51 30.18
CA ALA A 109 7.24 -2.80 31.61
C ALA A 109 6.00 -2.39 32.42
N ILE A 110 4.99 -1.73 31.82
CA ILE A 110 3.73 -1.38 32.49
C ILE A 110 3.06 -2.68 32.96
N PRO A 111 2.80 -2.87 34.28
CA PRO A 111 2.22 -4.11 34.79
C PRO A 111 0.83 -4.39 34.21
N ASP A 112 -0.04 -3.39 34.22
CA ASP A 112 -1.38 -3.42 33.67
C ASP A 112 -1.72 -2.05 33.04
N VAL A 113 -1.93 -2.04 31.71
CA VAL A 113 -2.28 -0.82 30.98
C VAL A 113 -3.71 -0.39 31.30
N ASP A 114 -4.61 -1.34 31.58
CA ASP A 114 -6.01 -1.04 31.87
C ASP A 114 -6.16 -0.37 33.24
N GLU A 115 -5.36 -0.75 34.23
CA GLU A 115 -5.32 -0.08 35.54
C GLU A 115 -4.84 1.38 35.40
N PHE A 116 -3.76 1.61 34.66
CA PHE A 116 -3.27 2.96 34.38
C PHE A 116 -4.30 3.80 33.61
N ALA A 117 -5.07 3.19 32.70
CA ALA A 117 -6.13 3.84 31.95
C ALA A 117 -7.35 4.24 32.80
N LEU A 118 -7.54 3.65 33.99
CA LEU A 118 -8.57 4.09 34.94
C LEU A 118 -8.17 5.39 35.66
N GLU A 119 -6.87 5.64 35.80
CA GLU A 119 -6.32 6.80 36.52
C GLU A 119 -5.90 7.95 35.61
N SER A 120 -5.60 7.67 34.34
CA SER A 120 -5.15 8.65 33.35
C SER A 120 -5.94 8.59 32.05
N GLU A 121 -6.61 9.70 31.71
CA GLU A 121 -7.27 9.84 30.41
C GLU A 121 -6.28 9.85 29.24
N LEU A 122 -5.01 10.23 29.47
CA LEU A 122 -3.98 10.17 28.44
C LEU A 122 -3.57 8.72 28.15
N VAL A 123 -3.35 7.90 29.19
CA VAL A 123 -3.08 6.46 29.00
C VAL A 123 -4.28 5.78 28.38
N LYS A 124 -5.50 6.11 28.80
CA LYS A 124 -6.74 5.58 28.21
C LYS A 124 -6.84 5.84 26.72
N LYS A 125 -6.51 7.07 26.30
CA LYS A 125 -6.45 7.47 24.89
C LYS A 125 -5.44 6.63 24.10
N TYR A 126 -4.31 6.26 24.70
CA TYR A 126 -3.22 5.49 24.06
C TYR A 126 -3.15 4.01 24.48
N SER A 127 -4.22 3.47 25.05
CA SER A 127 -4.19 2.11 25.63
C SER A 127 -3.90 1.05 24.58
N TYR A 128 -4.45 1.19 23.37
CA TYR A 128 -4.17 0.25 22.28
C TYR A 128 -2.69 0.26 21.89
N LYS A 129 -2.10 1.44 21.63
CA LYS A 129 -0.66 1.59 21.35
C LYS A 129 0.18 0.94 22.46
N LEU A 130 -0.08 1.28 23.73
CA LEU A 130 0.69 0.77 24.87
C LEU A 130 0.59 -0.75 25.01
N LYS A 131 -0.60 -1.33 24.80
CA LYS A 131 -0.78 -2.78 24.76
C LYS A 131 0.01 -3.41 23.62
N ARG A 132 -0.04 -2.82 22.42
CA ARG A 132 0.73 -3.29 21.25
C ARG A 132 2.24 -3.23 21.49
N GLU A 133 2.77 -2.16 22.11
CA GLU A 133 4.20 -2.06 22.49
C GLU A 133 4.60 -3.19 23.45
N LYS A 134 3.77 -3.46 24.47
CA LYS A 134 4.00 -4.54 25.43
C LYS A 134 3.96 -5.92 24.79
N GLU A 135 3.03 -6.14 23.87
CA GLU A 135 2.94 -7.38 23.11
C GLU A 135 4.16 -7.52 22.19
N ASN A 136 4.53 -6.49 21.41
CA ASN A 136 5.71 -6.50 20.54
C ASN A 136 7.02 -6.78 21.29
N ALA A 137 7.16 -6.28 22.51
CA ALA A 137 8.35 -6.49 23.33
C ALA A 137 8.61 -7.97 23.67
N LYS A 138 7.60 -8.84 23.62
CA LYS A 138 7.77 -10.30 23.83
C LYS A 138 8.59 -10.98 22.72
N HIS A 139 8.65 -10.34 21.56
CA HIS A 139 9.35 -10.83 20.38
C HIS A 139 10.70 -10.13 20.14
N LEU A 140 11.13 -9.25 21.05
CA LEU A 140 12.44 -8.63 21.00
C LEU A 140 13.49 -9.55 21.64
N LEU A 141 14.67 -9.59 21.03
CA LEU A 141 15.87 -10.19 21.60
C LEU A 141 16.53 -9.21 22.58
N SER A 142 17.70 -9.58 23.13
CA SER A 142 18.47 -8.65 23.95
C SER A 142 18.93 -7.45 23.11
N ASP A 143 19.11 -6.30 23.76
CA ASP A 143 19.56 -5.06 23.12
C ASP A 143 20.81 -5.23 22.26
N GLU A 144 21.80 -5.94 22.80
CA GLU A 144 23.05 -6.25 22.08
C GLU A 144 22.77 -7.07 20.82
N VAL A 145 21.86 -8.04 20.88
CA VAL A 145 21.52 -8.89 19.74
C VAL A 145 20.71 -8.12 18.70
N GLU A 146 19.73 -7.30 19.11
CA GLU A 146 18.97 -6.45 18.18
C GLU A 146 19.86 -5.41 17.50
N GLU A 147 20.83 -4.83 18.22
CA GLU A 147 21.83 -3.93 17.64
C GLU A 147 22.69 -4.65 16.59
N ILE A 148 23.19 -5.85 16.90
CA ILE A 148 23.98 -6.66 15.96
C ILE A 148 23.14 -7.05 14.74
N ILE A 149 21.87 -7.44 14.92
CA ILE A 149 20.96 -7.77 13.82
C ILE A 149 20.80 -6.57 12.89
N SER A 150 20.54 -5.38 13.44
CA SER A 150 20.40 -4.16 12.65
C SER A 150 21.68 -3.82 11.88
N GLN A 151 22.85 -3.98 12.50
CA GLN A 151 24.14 -3.73 11.84
C GLN A 151 24.43 -4.74 10.73
N LEU A 152 24.15 -6.02 10.96
CA LEU A 152 24.39 -7.08 9.99
C LEU A 152 23.42 -7.01 8.81
N ASP A 153 22.16 -6.63 9.03
CA ASP A 153 21.15 -6.52 7.95
C ASP A 153 21.60 -5.55 6.85
N MET A 154 22.26 -4.45 7.20
CA MET A 154 22.83 -3.49 6.23
C MET A 154 23.78 -4.16 5.21
N THR A 155 24.47 -5.22 5.63
CA THR A 155 25.39 -6.02 4.80
C THR A 155 24.84 -7.39 4.41
N GLY A 156 23.66 -7.74 4.93
CA GLY A 156 22.93 -8.99 4.71
C GLY A 156 21.69 -8.72 3.86
N GLY A 157 20.50 -8.91 4.44
CA GLY A 157 19.21 -8.82 3.76
C GLY A 157 19.03 -7.55 2.93
N SER A 158 19.30 -6.38 3.52
CA SER A 158 19.23 -5.10 2.81
C SER A 158 20.20 -5.02 1.62
N ALA A 159 21.42 -5.55 1.77
CA ALA A 159 22.39 -5.57 0.67
C ALA A 159 21.96 -6.50 -0.48
N TRP A 160 21.35 -7.65 -0.16
CA TRP A 160 20.80 -8.57 -1.17
C TRP A 160 19.60 -7.97 -1.92
N GLY A 161 18.75 -7.22 -1.21
CA GLY A 161 17.65 -6.47 -1.82
C GLY A 161 18.15 -5.36 -2.76
N ASN A 162 19.18 -4.62 -2.33
CA ASN A 162 19.88 -3.64 -3.17
C ASN A 162 20.52 -4.28 -4.40
N LEU A 163 21.12 -5.47 -4.27
CA LEU A 163 21.69 -6.19 -5.41
C LEU A 163 20.61 -6.56 -6.43
N GLN A 164 19.47 -7.11 -5.98
CA GLN A 164 18.36 -7.42 -6.89
C GLN A 164 17.88 -6.16 -7.61
N THR A 165 17.67 -5.07 -6.88
CA THR A 165 17.24 -3.77 -7.44
C THR A 165 18.23 -3.26 -8.49
N TYR A 166 19.53 -3.32 -8.19
CA TYR A 166 20.59 -2.93 -9.11
C TYR A 166 20.58 -3.79 -10.39
N LEU A 167 20.49 -5.12 -10.26
CA LEU A 167 20.48 -6.03 -11.39
C LEU A 167 19.26 -5.81 -12.30
N THR A 168 18.07 -5.62 -11.74
CA THR A 168 16.86 -5.38 -12.54
C THR A 168 16.82 -3.99 -13.18
N SER A 169 17.32 -2.96 -12.50
CA SER A 169 17.31 -1.58 -13.02
C SER A 169 18.37 -1.33 -14.09
N THR A 170 19.46 -2.10 -14.09
CA THR A 170 20.56 -1.97 -15.06
C THR A 170 20.52 -3.03 -16.17
N LEU A 171 19.55 -3.96 -16.13
CA LEU A 171 19.40 -5.01 -17.12
C LEU A 171 19.13 -4.41 -18.52
N LYS A 172 20.01 -4.77 -19.46
CA LYS A 172 19.91 -4.40 -20.88
C LYS A 172 19.14 -5.46 -21.65
N VAL A 173 18.06 -5.02 -22.29
CA VAL A 173 17.19 -5.84 -23.11
C VAL A 173 17.40 -5.50 -24.59
N ASP A 174 17.72 -6.51 -25.39
CA ASP A 174 17.89 -6.35 -26.83
C ASP A 174 16.51 -6.45 -27.50
N TYR A 175 16.03 -5.36 -28.10
CA TYR A 175 14.69 -5.28 -28.71
C TYR A 175 14.71 -4.38 -29.93
N ASP A 176 14.21 -4.86 -31.07
CA ASP A 176 14.11 -4.11 -32.35
C ASP A 176 15.41 -3.38 -32.75
N GLY A 177 16.53 -4.11 -32.72
CA GLY A 177 17.84 -3.57 -33.11
C GLY A 177 18.44 -2.51 -32.17
N ARG A 178 17.79 -2.22 -31.04
CA ARG A 178 18.27 -1.30 -30.00
C ARG A 178 18.34 -2.00 -28.64
N VAL A 179 18.98 -1.33 -27.69
CA VAL A 179 19.01 -1.74 -26.28
C VAL A 179 18.05 -0.86 -25.52
N VAL A 180 17.10 -1.47 -24.81
CA VAL A 180 16.13 -0.81 -23.93
C VAL A 180 16.29 -1.31 -22.50
N THR A 181 15.71 -0.58 -21.54
CA THR A 181 15.64 -0.98 -20.13
C THR A 181 14.57 -2.05 -19.90
N LEU A 182 14.66 -2.75 -18.76
CA LEU A 182 13.62 -3.70 -18.33
C LEU A 182 12.24 -3.01 -18.15
N SER A 183 12.21 -1.76 -17.67
CA SER A 183 10.96 -1.02 -17.52
C SER A 183 10.33 -0.68 -18.88
N GLU A 184 11.14 -0.24 -19.84
CA GLU A 184 10.66 0.05 -21.20
C GLU A 184 10.08 -1.20 -21.89
N ILE A 185 10.76 -2.35 -21.81
CA ILE A 185 10.25 -3.58 -22.47
C ILE A 185 8.93 -4.05 -21.84
N ARG A 186 8.81 -4.00 -20.50
CA ARG A 186 7.62 -4.45 -19.78
C ARG A 186 6.42 -3.54 -20.03
N ASN A 187 6.63 -2.24 -20.21
CA ASN A 187 5.56 -1.29 -20.56
C ASN A 187 4.92 -1.60 -21.92
N LEU A 188 5.61 -2.30 -22.82
CA LEU A 188 5.04 -2.69 -24.11
C LEU A 188 3.92 -3.74 -23.98
N ALA A 189 3.74 -4.39 -22.81
CA ALA A 189 2.60 -5.27 -22.55
C ALA A 189 1.23 -4.57 -22.63
N TYR A 190 1.19 -3.23 -22.52
CA TYR A 190 -0.01 -2.42 -22.66
C TYR A 190 -0.26 -1.94 -24.10
N SER A 191 0.63 -2.27 -25.04
CA SER A 191 0.49 -1.89 -26.44
C SER A 191 -0.82 -2.43 -27.03
N ALA A 192 -1.49 -1.62 -27.86
CA ALA A 192 -2.63 -2.10 -28.65
C ALA A 192 -2.21 -3.14 -29.72
N ASP A 193 -0.94 -3.14 -30.13
CA ASP A 193 -0.39 -4.07 -31.12
C ASP A 193 0.04 -5.40 -30.47
N ALA A 194 -0.59 -6.50 -30.89
CA ALA A 194 -0.31 -7.84 -30.38
C ALA A 194 1.09 -8.37 -30.72
N GLY A 195 1.64 -8.00 -31.88
CA GLY A 195 3.00 -8.35 -32.27
C GLY A 195 4.02 -7.71 -31.34
N VAL A 196 3.84 -6.41 -31.05
CA VAL A 196 4.68 -5.68 -30.09
C VAL A 196 4.66 -6.33 -28.72
N ARG A 197 3.48 -6.70 -28.19
CA ARG A 197 3.35 -7.35 -26.88
C ARG A 197 4.10 -8.68 -26.83
N LYS A 198 3.91 -9.53 -27.84
CA LYS A 198 4.54 -10.85 -27.91
C LYS A 198 6.06 -10.76 -28.03
N GLU A 199 6.56 -9.94 -28.95
CA GLU A 199 8.01 -9.75 -29.15
C GLU A 199 8.68 -9.16 -27.91
N ALA A 200 7.99 -8.24 -27.22
CA ALA A 200 8.48 -7.68 -25.97
C ALA A 200 8.58 -8.72 -24.85
N TYR A 201 7.57 -9.58 -24.70
CA TYR A 201 7.59 -10.70 -23.75
C TYR A 201 8.74 -11.68 -24.02
N GLU A 202 8.96 -12.07 -25.29
CA GLU A 202 10.05 -12.98 -25.66
C GLU A 202 11.43 -12.35 -25.37
N ALA A 203 11.58 -11.05 -25.66
CA ALA A 203 12.80 -10.29 -25.35
C ALA A 203 13.03 -10.15 -23.83
N GLU A 204 11.96 -9.91 -23.07
CA GLU A 204 11.98 -9.86 -21.60
C GLU A 204 12.47 -11.19 -21.01
N LEU A 205 11.86 -12.32 -21.39
CA LEU A 205 12.25 -13.65 -20.88
C LEU A 205 13.73 -13.95 -21.14
N LYS A 206 14.21 -13.66 -22.36
CA LYS A 206 15.60 -13.86 -22.73
C LYS A 206 16.55 -12.98 -21.93
N ALA A 207 16.14 -11.77 -21.56
CA ALA A 207 16.97 -10.89 -20.77
C ALA A 207 17.13 -11.37 -19.33
N TYR A 208 16.08 -11.96 -18.73
CA TYR A 208 16.15 -12.46 -17.35
C TYR A 208 17.18 -13.57 -17.14
N GLU A 209 17.46 -14.40 -18.16
CA GLU A 209 18.52 -15.43 -18.09
C GLU A 209 19.88 -14.85 -17.67
N LYS A 210 20.16 -13.58 -18.03
CA LYS A 210 21.42 -12.90 -17.72
C LYS A 210 21.61 -12.63 -16.21
N ILE A 211 20.52 -12.59 -15.43
CA ILE A 211 20.55 -12.20 -14.01
C ILE A 211 19.86 -13.19 -13.07
N ALA A 212 19.14 -14.19 -13.59
CA ALA A 212 18.28 -15.07 -12.80
C ALA A 212 19.02 -15.72 -11.63
N ASP A 213 20.19 -16.32 -11.86
CA ASP A 213 20.95 -16.97 -10.78
C ASP A 213 21.35 -15.99 -9.68
N SER A 214 21.89 -14.83 -10.03
CA SER A 214 22.26 -13.80 -9.04
C SER A 214 21.06 -13.34 -8.20
N VAL A 215 19.90 -13.19 -8.83
CA VAL A 215 18.67 -12.81 -8.14
C VAL A 215 18.12 -13.97 -7.29
N ALA A 216 18.31 -15.23 -7.69
CA ALA A 216 17.99 -16.39 -6.87
C ALA A 216 18.81 -16.39 -5.57
N PHE A 217 20.10 -16.04 -5.63
CA PHE A 217 20.94 -15.87 -4.44
C PHE A 217 20.40 -14.79 -3.52
N SER A 218 19.99 -13.63 -4.05
CA SER A 218 19.35 -12.58 -3.24
C SER A 218 18.11 -13.12 -2.51
N LEU A 219 17.20 -13.79 -3.23
CA LEU A 219 15.95 -14.28 -2.66
C LEU A 219 16.20 -15.30 -1.54
N ASN A 220 17.06 -16.30 -1.78
CA ASN A 220 17.37 -17.34 -0.79
C ASN A 220 17.95 -16.76 0.50
N ASN A 221 18.94 -15.86 0.38
CA ASN A 221 19.62 -15.31 1.56
C ASN A 221 18.69 -14.42 2.38
N ILE A 222 17.84 -13.62 1.74
CA ILE A 222 16.82 -12.81 2.43
C ILE A 222 15.85 -13.71 3.18
N LYS A 223 15.27 -14.73 2.52
CA LYS A 223 14.25 -15.60 3.14
C LYS A 223 14.85 -16.48 4.25
N MET A 224 16.10 -16.90 4.12
CA MET A 224 16.82 -17.62 5.18
C MET A 224 17.12 -16.72 6.39
N GLN A 225 17.51 -15.45 6.17
CA GLN A 225 17.68 -14.48 7.25
C GLN A 225 16.37 -14.25 8.00
N VAL A 226 15.27 -14.00 7.28
CA VAL A 226 13.95 -13.81 7.87
C VAL A 226 13.53 -15.05 8.66
N ASN A 227 13.61 -16.25 8.08
CA ASN A 227 13.30 -17.50 8.81
C ASN A 227 14.10 -17.65 10.10
N THR A 228 15.40 -17.31 10.09
CA THR A 228 16.26 -17.34 11.27
C THR A 228 15.78 -16.35 12.34
N LEU A 229 15.46 -15.12 11.94
CA LEU A 229 14.99 -14.09 12.86
C LEU A 229 13.61 -14.44 13.44
N CYS A 230 12.68 -14.94 12.63
CA CYS A 230 11.37 -15.40 13.10
C CYS A 230 11.51 -16.45 14.21
N GLU A 231 12.34 -17.47 14.00
CA GLU A 231 12.59 -18.52 15.00
C GLU A 231 13.18 -17.93 16.29
N LYS A 232 14.18 -17.04 16.18
CA LYS A 232 14.82 -16.44 17.36
C LYS A 232 13.88 -15.53 18.13
N ARG A 233 13.00 -14.81 17.44
CA ARG A 233 11.97 -13.93 18.01
C ARG A 233 10.72 -14.70 18.48
N GLY A 234 10.71 -16.02 18.37
CA GLY A 234 9.63 -16.88 18.90
C GLY A 234 8.35 -16.90 18.04
N TYR A 235 8.44 -16.56 16.75
CA TYR A 235 7.35 -16.73 15.81
C TYR A 235 7.37 -18.12 15.17
N ASP A 236 6.20 -18.67 14.85
CA ASP A 236 6.09 -19.99 14.21
C ASP A 236 6.60 -19.95 12.76
N SER A 237 6.38 -18.83 12.07
CA SER A 237 6.78 -18.62 10.68
C SER A 237 6.91 -17.13 10.34
N ALA A 238 7.45 -16.83 9.16
CA ALA A 238 7.43 -15.47 8.63
C ALA A 238 6.00 -14.95 8.40
N LEU A 239 5.04 -15.82 8.07
CA LEU A 239 3.64 -15.43 7.91
C LEU A 239 3.00 -15.07 9.24
N ASP A 240 3.29 -15.85 10.29
CA ASP A 240 2.85 -15.59 11.66
C ASP A 240 3.37 -14.23 12.16
N MET A 241 4.66 -13.95 11.94
CA MET A 241 5.25 -12.65 12.22
C MET A 241 4.53 -11.50 11.47
N THR A 242 4.27 -11.64 10.17
CA THR A 242 3.56 -10.61 9.39
C THR A 242 2.13 -10.37 9.89
N LEU A 243 1.39 -11.43 10.22
CA LEU A 243 0.02 -11.34 10.76
C LEU A 243 0.02 -10.64 12.11
N TYR A 244 0.97 -10.99 12.97
CA TYR A 244 1.15 -10.36 14.27
C TYR A 244 1.47 -8.87 14.17
N GLU A 245 2.41 -8.49 13.31
CA GLU A 245 2.79 -7.09 13.06
C GLU A 245 1.62 -6.26 12.50
N SER A 246 0.72 -6.90 11.77
CA SER A 246 -0.48 -6.29 11.19
C SER A 246 -1.70 -6.25 12.12
N ASP A 247 -1.57 -6.80 13.34
CA ASP A 247 -2.68 -7.07 14.27
C ASP A 247 -3.89 -7.74 13.59
N MET A 248 -3.58 -8.79 12.82
CA MET A 248 -4.53 -9.55 12.01
C MET A 248 -4.57 -11.00 12.45
N LYS A 249 -5.77 -11.56 12.62
CA LYS A 249 -5.91 -12.98 12.91
C LYS A 249 -5.61 -13.85 11.69
N LYS A 250 -5.07 -15.04 11.93
CA LYS A 250 -4.85 -16.04 10.89
C LYS A 250 -6.17 -16.47 10.25
N GLU A 251 -7.24 -16.57 11.04
CA GLU A 251 -8.59 -16.91 10.59
C GLU A 251 -9.10 -15.93 9.53
N THR A 252 -8.80 -14.63 9.68
CA THR A 252 -9.15 -13.59 8.70
C THR A 252 -8.46 -13.83 7.36
N LEU A 253 -7.15 -14.13 7.38
CA LEU A 253 -6.39 -14.42 6.17
C LEU A 253 -6.90 -15.72 5.50
N ASP A 254 -7.11 -16.77 6.30
CA ASP A 254 -7.58 -18.06 5.81
C ASP A 254 -8.98 -17.94 5.16
N ALA A 255 -9.89 -17.17 5.75
CA ALA A 255 -11.22 -16.90 5.20
C ALA A 255 -11.13 -16.18 3.85
N MET A 256 -10.33 -15.11 3.76
CA MET A 256 -10.12 -14.37 2.52
C MET A 256 -9.51 -15.26 1.42
N LEU A 257 -8.43 -15.98 1.72
CA LEU A 257 -7.77 -16.87 0.76
C LEU A 257 -8.67 -18.02 0.32
N THR A 258 -9.53 -18.52 1.21
CA THR A 258 -10.54 -19.55 0.86
C THR A 258 -11.52 -19.01 -0.17
N ALA A 259 -12.10 -17.83 0.07
CA ALA A 259 -13.01 -17.20 -0.87
C ALA A 259 -12.33 -16.89 -2.22
N ILE A 260 -11.10 -16.36 -2.21
CA ILE A 260 -10.31 -16.14 -3.43
C ILE A 260 -10.19 -17.43 -4.24
N LYS A 261 -9.79 -18.55 -3.62
CA LYS A 261 -9.63 -19.85 -4.29
C LYS A 261 -10.94 -20.34 -4.93
N GLU A 262 -12.06 -20.21 -4.22
CA GLU A 262 -13.38 -20.60 -4.70
C GLU A 262 -13.81 -19.78 -5.93
N TYR A 263 -13.40 -18.52 -6.01
CA TYR A 263 -13.74 -17.60 -7.11
C TYR A 263 -12.72 -17.56 -8.24
N LEU A 264 -11.56 -18.22 -8.14
CA LEU A 264 -10.61 -18.32 -9.25
C LEU A 264 -11.28 -18.74 -10.57
N PRO A 265 -12.20 -19.73 -10.63
CA PRO A 265 -12.90 -20.08 -11.87
C PRO A 265 -13.61 -18.92 -12.58
N VAL A 266 -14.11 -17.92 -11.84
CA VAL A 266 -14.74 -16.71 -12.37
C VAL A 266 -13.70 -15.86 -13.12
N PHE A 267 -12.55 -15.60 -12.51
CA PHE A 267 -11.45 -14.88 -13.18
C PHE A 267 -10.93 -15.65 -14.39
N ARG A 268 -10.84 -16.99 -14.31
CA ARG A 268 -10.44 -17.82 -15.45
C ARG A 268 -11.42 -17.73 -16.61
N LYS A 269 -12.73 -17.63 -16.32
CA LYS A 269 -13.76 -17.36 -17.34
C LYS A 269 -13.52 -16.02 -18.04
N TYR A 270 -13.26 -14.96 -17.28
CA TYR A 270 -12.89 -13.65 -17.84
C TYR A 270 -11.67 -13.74 -18.74
N LEU A 271 -10.58 -14.33 -18.27
CA LEU A 271 -9.33 -14.44 -19.03
C LEU A 271 -9.53 -15.25 -20.33
N ARG A 272 -10.25 -16.37 -20.29
CA ARG A 272 -10.60 -17.13 -21.50
C ARG A 272 -11.42 -16.29 -22.48
N LYS A 273 -12.46 -15.60 -22.01
CA LYS A 273 -13.30 -14.72 -22.86
C LYS A 273 -12.46 -13.61 -23.48
N LYS A 274 -11.57 -12.99 -22.71
CA LYS A 274 -10.63 -11.99 -23.22
C LYS A 274 -9.70 -12.59 -24.28
N GLY A 275 -9.18 -13.79 -24.04
CA GLY A 275 -8.39 -14.54 -25.01
C GLY A 275 -9.15 -14.77 -26.32
N GLU A 276 -10.41 -15.20 -26.25
CA GLU A 276 -11.28 -15.37 -27.42
C GLU A 276 -11.47 -14.07 -28.22
N LEU A 277 -11.72 -12.94 -27.53
CA LEU A 277 -11.86 -11.62 -28.15
C LEU A 277 -10.57 -11.16 -28.86
N LEU A 278 -9.42 -11.56 -28.35
CA LEU A 278 -8.10 -11.28 -28.94
C LEU A 278 -7.66 -12.33 -29.98
N GLY A 279 -8.48 -13.37 -30.21
CA GLY A 279 -8.24 -14.38 -31.25
C GLY A 279 -7.48 -15.64 -30.79
N HIS A 280 -7.34 -15.86 -29.48
CA HIS A 280 -6.72 -17.03 -28.88
C HIS A 280 -7.75 -18.13 -28.56
N LYS A 281 -7.28 -19.39 -28.52
CA LYS A 281 -8.16 -20.57 -28.32
C LYS A 281 -7.79 -21.45 -27.13
N ASN A 282 -6.62 -21.24 -26.52
CA ASN A 282 -6.05 -22.11 -25.48
C ASN A 282 -5.92 -21.37 -24.13
N GLY A 283 -6.77 -20.38 -23.87
CA GLY A 283 -6.57 -19.40 -22.80
C GLY A 283 -5.89 -18.13 -23.31
N LEU A 284 -5.75 -17.15 -22.41
CA LEU A 284 -5.10 -15.87 -22.71
C LEU A 284 -3.58 -16.04 -22.64
N PRO A 285 -2.81 -15.66 -23.66
CA PRO A 285 -1.36 -15.62 -23.52
C PRO A 285 -0.93 -14.64 -22.42
N TRP A 286 0.15 -14.93 -21.69
CA TRP A 286 0.60 -14.02 -20.61
C TRP A 286 0.86 -12.60 -21.10
N TYR A 287 1.42 -12.46 -22.30
CA TYR A 287 1.72 -11.17 -22.92
C TYR A 287 0.47 -10.37 -23.31
N ASP A 288 -0.73 -10.94 -23.19
CA ASP A 288 -2.01 -10.28 -23.48
C ASP A 288 -2.82 -9.94 -22.21
N LEU A 289 -2.30 -10.23 -21.01
CA LEU A 289 -2.96 -9.86 -19.73
C LEU A 289 -3.37 -8.38 -19.69
N PHE A 290 -2.50 -7.51 -20.21
CA PHE A 290 -2.69 -6.05 -20.21
C PHE A 290 -3.19 -5.49 -21.54
N ALA A 291 -3.44 -6.35 -22.53
CA ALA A 291 -3.97 -5.91 -23.82
C ALA A 291 -5.28 -5.12 -23.61
N PRO A 292 -5.41 -3.92 -24.20
CA PRO A 292 -6.64 -3.15 -24.09
C PRO A 292 -7.76 -3.79 -24.90
N ILE A 293 -8.98 -3.81 -24.35
CA ILE A 293 -10.21 -4.17 -25.06
C ILE A 293 -11.06 -2.91 -25.25
N GLY A 294 -11.60 -2.72 -26.46
CA GLY A 294 -12.43 -1.56 -26.80
C GLY A 294 -11.66 -0.38 -27.40
N LYS A 295 -12.31 0.78 -27.47
CA LYS A 295 -11.73 2.04 -28.00
C LYS A 295 -11.17 2.91 -26.87
N ALA A 296 -10.22 3.77 -27.23
CA ALA A 296 -9.73 4.82 -26.32
C ALA A 296 -10.90 5.72 -25.85
N GLY A 297 -10.98 5.94 -24.54
CA GLY A 297 -12.04 6.71 -23.89
C GLY A 297 -12.00 8.21 -24.19
N LYS A 298 -13.03 8.92 -23.72
CA LYS A 298 -13.10 10.39 -23.73
C LYS A 298 -11.94 10.95 -22.87
N SER A 299 -11.44 12.14 -23.24
CA SER A 299 -10.55 12.92 -22.39
C SER A 299 -11.32 13.93 -21.52
N TYR A 300 -10.89 14.12 -20.28
CA TYR A 300 -11.49 14.99 -19.27
C TYR A 300 -10.51 16.13 -18.96
N SER A 301 -10.92 17.37 -19.17
CA SER A 301 -10.25 18.53 -18.57
C SER A 301 -10.35 18.49 -17.04
N ILE A 302 -9.54 19.28 -16.32
CA ILE A 302 -9.60 19.35 -14.85
C ILE A 302 -10.99 19.79 -14.37
N ASP A 303 -11.61 20.78 -15.04
CA ASP A 303 -12.94 21.25 -14.68
C ASP A 303 -13.99 20.15 -14.91
N GLU A 304 -13.91 19.40 -16.02
CA GLU A 304 -14.78 18.24 -16.26
C GLU A 304 -14.57 17.14 -15.23
N ALA A 305 -13.32 16.84 -14.84
CA ALA A 305 -13.01 15.86 -13.81
C ALA A 305 -13.57 16.28 -12.44
N LYS A 306 -13.41 17.55 -12.06
CA LYS A 306 -14.00 18.12 -10.84
C LYS A 306 -15.52 17.93 -10.85
N GLU A 307 -16.20 18.39 -11.90
CA GLU A 307 -17.65 18.28 -12.00
C GLU A 307 -18.11 16.82 -11.96
N TYR A 308 -17.40 15.93 -12.67
CA TYR A 308 -17.71 14.50 -12.70
C TYR A 308 -17.59 13.86 -11.32
N LEU A 309 -16.48 14.09 -10.62
CA LEU A 309 -16.23 13.56 -9.27
C LEU A 309 -17.22 14.15 -8.26
N VAL A 310 -17.42 15.46 -8.23
CA VAL A 310 -18.36 16.11 -7.28
C VAL A 310 -19.78 15.60 -7.51
N ASN A 311 -20.23 15.44 -8.76
CA ASN A 311 -21.54 14.90 -9.07
C ASN A 311 -21.67 13.43 -8.65
N CYS A 312 -20.66 12.61 -8.92
CA CYS A 312 -20.60 11.21 -8.51
C CYS A 312 -20.74 11.09 -6.98
N PHE A 313 -19.84 11.72 -6.23
CA PHE A 313 -19.75 11.57 -4.78
C PHE A 313 -20.83 12.33 -3.99
N SER A 314 -21.56 13.26 -4.64
CA SER A 314 -22.81 13.78 -4.09
C SER A 314 -23.86 12.68 -3.90
N GLY A 315 -23.79 11.61 -4.69
CA GLY A 315 -24.62 10.42 -4.51
C GLY A 315 -24.18 9.52 -3.35
N PHE A 316 -22.94 9.65 -2.87
CA PHE A 316 -22.44 8.93 -1.70
C PHE A 316 -22.79 9.68 -0.41
N THR A 317 -22.27 10.91 -0.25
CA THR A 317 -22.49 11.75 0.92
C THR A 317 -22.12 13.22 0.61
N PRO A 318 -22.93 14.21 1.05
CA PRO A 318 -22.63 15.63 0.83
C PRO A 318 -21.25 16.07 1.33
N GLU A 319 -20.79 15.50 2.45
CA GLU A 319 -19.52 15.78 3.08
C GLU A 319 -18.33 15.42 2.19
N MET A 320 -18.43 14.31 1.43
CA MET A 320 -17.39 13.88 0.50
C MET A 320 -17.33 14.79 -0.73
N ALA A 321 -18.49 15.11 -1.31
CA ALA A 321 -18.57 16.06 -2.42
C ALA A 321 -18.02 17.44 -2.04
N LEU A 322 -18.28 17.90 -0.81
CA LEU A 322 -17.75 19.15 -0.28
C LEU A 322 -16.22 19.09 -0.14
N LEU A 323 -15.66 18.02 0.42
CA LEU A 323 -14.21 17.84 0.53
C LEU A 323 -13.53 17.85 -0.84
N MET A 324 -14.10 17.15 -1.82
CA MET A 324 -13.57 17.17 -3.19
C MET A 324 -13.60 18.59 -3.76
N LYS A 325 -14.71 19.31 -3.60
CA LYS A 325 -14.81 20.71 -4.03
C LYS A 325 -13.76 21.60 -3.36
N GLU A 326 -13.55 21.46 -2.05
CA GLU A 326 -12.52 22.16 -1.30
C GLU A 326 -11.12 21.88 -1.86
N ALA A 327 -10.79 20.62 -2.14
CA ALA A 327 -9.49 20.22 -2.68
C ALA A 327 -9.19 20.90 -4.04
N PHE A 328 -10.18 20.92 -4.92
CA PHE A 328 -10.11 21.55 -6.23
C PHE A 328 -10.07 23.10 -6.16
N GLU A 329 -10.75 23.71 -5.18
CA GLU A 329 -10.88 25.18 -5.08
C GLU A 329 -9.76 25.83 -4.26
N ASN A 330 -9.17 25.11 -3.30
CA ASN A 330 -8.21 25.65 -2.33
C ASN A 330 -6.77 25.17 -2.57
N SER A 331 -6.41 24.84 -3.81
CA SER A 331 -5.04 24.48 -4.21
C SER A 331 -4.46 23.27 -3.45
N TRP A 332 -5.23 22.21 -3.22
CA TRP A 332 -4.69 21.00 -2.60
C TRP A 332 -3.99 20.08 -3.60
N ILE A 333 -4.30 20.23 -4.90
CA ILE A 333 -3.92 19.27 -5.94
C ILE A 333 -2.85 19.85 -6.87
N ASP A 334 -1.79 19.07 -7.11
CA ASP A 334 -0.76 19.33 -8.12
C ASP A 334 -0.91 18.37 -9.31
N PHE A 335 -1.42 18.88 -10.44
CA PHE A 335 -2.03 18.06 -11.49
C PHE A 335 -1.06 17.46 -12.50
N TYR A 336 -0.23 18.28 -13.15
CA TYR A 336 0.41 17.86 -14.40
C TYR A 336 1.83 17.31 -14.19
N PRO A 337 2.27 16.36 -15.03
CA PRO A 337 3.67 15.93 -15.06
C PRO A 337 4.58 17.07 -15.51
N ARG A 338 5.72 17.23 -14.84
CA ARG A 338 6.77 18.18 -15.22
C ARG A 338 8.15 17.65 -14.83
N LYS A 339 9.20 18.21 -15.44
CA LYS A 339 10.58 17.83 -15.12
C LYS A 339 10.84 18.01 -13.62
N GLY A 340 11.40 16.99 -12.98
CA GLY A 340 11.73 16.98 -11.55
C GLY A 340 10.57 16.57 -10.65
N LYS A 341 9.34 16.44 -11.14
CA LYS A 341 8.21 15.90 -10.38
C LYS A 341 8.26 14.38 -10.35
N GLU A 342 7.94 13.80 -9.20
CA GLU A 342 7.79 12.36 -9.01
C GLU A 342 6.63 11.80 -9.84
N GLY A 343 6.78 10.56 -10.30
CA GLY A 343 5.74 9.84 -11.01
C GLY A 343 4.62 9.33 -10.09
N GLY A 344 3.55 8.81 -10.68
CA GLY A 344 2.42 8.26 -9.92
C GLY A 344 1.50 9.33 -9.32
N ALA A 345 0.85 8.99 -8.22
CA ALA A 345 0.00 9.87 -7.44
C ALA A 345 0.12 9.52 -5.95
N PHE A 346 -0.22 10.49 -5.09
CA PHE A 346 -0.38 10.24 -3.66
C PHE A 346 -1.23 11.35 -3.01
N CYS A 347 -1.73 11.05 -1.82
CA CYS A 347 -2.33 11.98 -0.89
C CYS A 347 -1.51 12.03 0.40
N ALA A 348 -1.09 13.23 0.80
CA ALA A 348 -0.38 13.47 2.04
C ALA A 348 -1.27 14.24 3.02
N ASP A 349 -1.36 13.74 4.25
CA ASP A 349 -2.13 14.37 5.32
C ASP A 349 -1.42 15.63 5.86
N ALA A 350 -2.15 16.75 5.90
CA ALA A 350 -1.74 18.00 6.53
C ALA A 350 -2.70 18.34 7.69
N ASN A 351 -2.93 17.37 8.58
CA ASN A 351 -3.87 17.41 9.69
C ASN A 351 -3.81 18.71 10.54
N PHE A 352 -2.62 19.27 10.75
CA PHE A 352 -2.37 20.47 11.54
C PHE A 352 -3.01 21.74 10.93
N ILE A 353 -3.40 21.71 9.66
CA ILE A 353 -4.24 22.73 9.01
C ILE A 353 -5.59 22.18 8.51
N ARG A 354 -5.94 20.92 8.81
CA ARG A 354 -7.18 20.24 8.38
C ARG A 354 -7.33 20.19 6.86
N GLN A 355 -6.23 19.87 6.17
CA GLN A 355 -6.17 19.76 4.71
C GLN A 355 -5.38 18.52 4.30
N SER A 356 -5.39 18.22 3.01
CA SER A 356 -4.46 17.27 2.40
C SER A 356 -3.73 17.90 1.22
N ARG A 357 -2.68 17.24 0.74
CA ARG A 357 -1.95 17.61 -0.47
C ARG A 357 -1.90 16.41 -1.41
N ILE A 358 -2.44 16.58 -2.60
CA ILE A 358 -2.62 15.52 -3.58
C ILE A 358 -1.67 15.79 -4.74
N LEU A 359 -0.79 14.85 -5.01
CA LEU A 359 0.04 14.85 -6.20
C LEU A 359 -0.56 13.87 -7.19
N THR A 360 -0.68 14.27 -8.45
CA THR A 360 -1.04 13.35 -9.54
C THR A 360 -0.23 13.70 -10.79
N ASN A 361 -0.24 12.82 -11.79
CA ASN A 361 0.32 13.07 -13.12
C ASN A 361 -0.81 12.97 -14.15
N TYR A 362 -1.76 13.88 -14.03
CA TYR A 362 -3.03 13.90 -14.75
C TYR A 362 -2.81 14.07 -16.26
N ASP A 363 -3.31 13.12 -17.04
CA ASP A 363 -3.21 13.09 -18.51
C ASP A 363 -4.58 13.24 -19.20
N GLY A 364 -5.65 13.42 -18.41
CA GLY A 364 -7.01 13.57 -18.90
C GLY A 364 -7.71 12.27 -19.27
N THR A 365 -7.12 11.10 -19.07
CA THR A 365 -7.81 9.82 -19.26
C THR A 365 -8.82 9.55 -18.13
N PHE A 366 -9.74 8.60 -18.32
CA PHE A 366 -10.60 8.14 -17.22
C PHE A 366 -9.76 7.54 -16.08
N GLY A 367 -8.66 6.85 -16.39
CA GLY A 367 -7.74 6.35 -15.38
C GLY A 367 -7.14 7.47 -14.52
N ALA A 368 -6.84 8.64 -15.09
CA ALA A 368 -6.41 9.80 -14.31
C ALA A 368 -7.52 10.40 -13.42
N VAL A 369 -8.80 10.32 -13.85
CA VAL A 369 -9.95 10.70 -13.01
C VAL A 369 -10.14 9.72 -11.86
N ASP A 370 -9.98 8.43 -12.13
CA ASP A 370 -10.04 7.36 -11.13
C ASP A 370 -8.90 7.48 -10.10
N THR A 371 -7.67 7.70 -10.56
CA THR A 371 -6.53 8.02 -9.68
C THR A 371 -6.82 9.24 -8.80
N LEU A 372 -7.44 10.30 -9.33
CA LEU A 372 -7.85 11.43 -8.50
C LEU A 372 -8.90 11.04 -7.46
N ALA A 373 -9.85 10.18 -7.80
CA ALA A 373 -10.86 9.68 -6.86
C ALA A 373 -10.22 8.84 -5.75
N HIS A 374 -9.24 7.99 -6.09
CA HIS A 374 -8.43 7.23 -5.16
C HIS A 374 -7.76 8.15 -4.13
N GLU A 375 -7.00 9.15 -4.59
CA GLU A 375 -6.29 10.07 -3.69
C GLU A 375 -7.24 10.94 -2.85
N LEU A 376 -8.38 11.34 -3.41
CA LEU A 376 -9.42 12.05 -2.66
C LEU A 376 -10.10 11.15 -1.62
N GLY A 377 -10.04 9.82 -1.77
CA GLY A 377 -10.46 8.85 -0.76
C GLY A 377 -9.54 8.86 0.45
N HIS A 378 -8.23 8.88 0.24
CA HIS A 378 -7.28 9.12 1.33
C HIS A 378 -7.51 10.48 2.01
N ALA A 379 -7.74 11.54 1.24
CA ALA A 379 -8.07 12.86 1.82
C ALA A 379 -9.34 12.82 2.69
N TYR A 380 -10.34 12.03 2.29
CA TYR A 380 -11.55 11.81 3.11
C TYR A 380 -11.27 11.01 4.38
N HIS A 381 -10.39 10.01 4.31
CA HIS A 381 -9.92 9.27 5.48
C HIS A 381 -9.18 10.20 6.45
N ASN A 382 -8.25 11.01 5.95
CA ASN A 382 -7.53 12.02 6.75
C ASN A 382 -8.50 12.96 7.46
N ARG A 383 -9.58 13.40 6.79
CA ARG A 383 -10.64 14.21 7.40
C ARG A 383 -11.32 13.51 8.59
N GLN A 384 -11.43 12.19 8.60
CA GLN A 384 -11.97 11.43 9.75
C GLN A 384 -10.96 11.26 10.88
N LEU A 385 -9.66 11.44 10.61
CA LEU A 385 -8.57 11.34 11.57
C LEU A 385 -8.23 12.68 12.26
N GLU A 386 -8.80 13.81 11.82
CA GLU A 386 -8.46 15.16 12.32
C GLU A 386 -8.59 15.33 13.83
N ASP A 387 -9.55 14.64 14.47
CA ASP A 387 -9.76 14.68 15.92
C ASP A 387 -9.22 13.41 16.63
N VAL A 388 -8.59 12.49 15.89
CA VAL A 388 -7.89 11.32 16.44
C VAL A 388 -6.53 11.77 16.96
N ALA A 389 -6.10 11.21 18.08
CA ALA A 389 -4.84 11.56 18.69
C ALA A 389 -3.66 11.14 17.80
N VAL A 390 -2.64 11.99 17.63
CA VAL A 390 -1.61 11.81 16.59
C VAL A 390 -0.90 10.45 16.63
N LEU A 391 -0.64 9.89 17.83
CA LEU A 391 0.04 8.59 17.94
C LEU A 391 -0.88 7.40 17.59
N ASN A 392 -2.18 7.64 17.37
CA ASN A 392 -3.17 6.64 16.96
C ASN A 392 -3.69 6.88 15.51
N GLN A 393 -3.10 7.82 14.77
CA GLN A 393 -3.53 8.11 13.38
C GLN A 393 -2.95 7.13 12.35
N GLY A 394 -1.93 6.34 12.71
CA GLY A 394 -1.31 5.37 11.81
C GLY A 394 -2.21 4.15 11.56
N ALA A 395 -2.74 4.01 10.34
CA ALA A 395 -3.49 2.84 9.93
C ALA A 395 -2.58 1.69 9.46
N PRO A 396 -2.87 0.43 9.81
CA PRO A 396 -2.25 -0.74 9.17
C PRO A 396 -2.45 -0.70 7.65
N MET A 397 -1.48 -1.23 6.89
CA MET A 397 -1.49 -1.22 5.42
C MET A 397 -2.78 -1.81 4.82
N GLN A 398 -3.33 -2.84 5.47
CA GLN A 398 -4.57 -3.51 5.10
C GLN A 398 -5.78 -2.57 5.13
N LEU A 399 -5.76 -1.57 6.00
CA LEU A 399 -6.85 -0.62 6.21
C LEU A 399 -6.61 0.74 5.54
N ALA A 400 -5.35 1.07 5.22
CA ALA A 400 -4.97 2.34 4.60
C ALA A 400 -5.63 2.58 3.23
N GLU A 401 -5.84 1.51 2.46
CA GLU A 401 -6.47 1.56 1.12
C GLU A 401 -8.00 1.51 1.16
N THR A 402 -8.61 1.47 2.35
CA THR A 402 -10.06 1.24 2.46
C THR A 402 -10.86 2.35 1.78
N ALA A 403 -10.50 3.61 2.05
CA ALA A 403 -11.26 4.75 1.55
C ALA A 403 -10.97 5.10 0.10
N SER A 404 -9.71 4.95 -0.32
CA SER A 404 -9.27 5.13 -1.69
C SER A 404 -9.92 4.12 -2.63
N THR A 405 -9.85 2.81 -2.32
CA THR A 405 -10.49 1.78 -3.14
C THR A 405 -12.02 1.83 -3.07
N PHE A 406 -12.63 2.21 -1.94
CA PHE A 406 -14.08 2.41 -1.89
C PHE A 406 -14.53 3.48 -2.89
N ASN A 407 -13.75 4.56 -3.05
CA ASN A 407 -14.02 5.59 -4.03
C ASN A 407 -13.92 5.09 -5.47
N GLU A 408 -12.87 4.33 -5.81
CA GLU A 408 -12.71 3.71 -7.13
C GLU A 408 -13.93 2.84 -7.46
N VAL A 409 -14.31 1.95 -6.53
CA VAL A 409 -15.50 1.09 -6.70
C VAL A 409 -16.76 1.94 -6.90
N PHE A 410 -16.95 2.99 -6.10
CA PHE A 410 -18.12 3.86 -6.23
C PHE A 410 -18.14 4.58 -7.60
N LEU A 411 -17.00 5.14 -8.02
CA LEU A 411 -16.83 5.84 -9.29
C LEU A 411 -17.03 4.90 -10.48
N GLY A 412 -16.42 3.71 -10.46
CA GLY A 412 -16.55 2.70 -11.49
C GLY A 412 -18.01 2.29 -11.70
N LYS A 413 -18.74 2.01 -10.62
CA LYS A 413 -20.18 1.69 -10.70
C LYS A 413 -21.02 2.87 -11.22
N TYR A 414 -20.66 4.10 -10.87
CA TYR A 414 -21.30 5.30 -11.40
C TYR A 414 -21.04 5.48 -12.90
N ALA A 415 -19.82 5.24 -13.37
CA ALA A 415 -19.44 5.31 -14.78
C ALA A 415 -20.14 4.23 -15.61
N LEU A 416 -20.12 2.97 -15.15
CA LEU A 416 -20.77 1.84 -15.81
C LEU A 416 -22.28 2.03 -16.00
N ALA A 417 -22.95 2.70 -15.05
CA ALA A 417 -24.38 2.98 -15.13
C ALA A 417 -24.74 3.99 -16.23
N GLN A 418 -23.78 4.80 -16.69
CA GLN A 418 -23.97 5.84 -17.72
C GLN A 418 -23.41 5.44 -19.09
N ALA A 419 -22.50 4.47 -19.13
CA ALA A 419 -21.81 4.05 -20.34
C ALA A 419 -22.72 3.27 -21.32
N GLY A 420 -22.56 3.55 -22.61
CA GLY A 420 -23.09 2.69 -23.68
C GLY A 420 -22.28 1.39 -23.82
N ASP A 421 -22.80 0.39 -24.55
CA ASP A 421 -22.20 -0.97 -24.58
C ASP A 421 -20.70 -1.01 -24.96
N GLU A 422 -20.25 -0.22 -25.95
CA GLU A 422 -18.83 -0.19 -26.36
C GLU A 422 -17.90 0.41 -25.28
N GLU A 423 -18.34 1.49 -24.62
CA GLU A 423 -17.62 2.13 -23.52
C GLU A 423 -17.64 1.24 -22.27
N LYS A 424 -18.78 0.60 -22.00
CA LYS A 424 -18.97 -0.32 -20.89
C LYS A 424 -18.02 -1.51 -21.00
N LEU A 425 -17.84 -2.10 -22.19
CA LEU A 425 -16.89 -3.19 -22.40
C LEU A 425 -15.46 -2.77 -22.03
N SER A 426 -15.04 -1.56 -22.42
CA SER A 426 -13.69 -1.05 -22.10
C SER A 426 -13.53 -0.75 -20.61
N LEU A 427 -14.55 -0.18 -19.94
CA LEU A 427 -14.51 0.10 -18.50
C LEU A 427 -14.45 -1.20 -17.69
N ILE A 428 -15.29 -2.19 -18.03
CA ILE A 428 -15.30 -3.50 -17.37
C ILE A 428 -13.97 -4.24 -17.62
N ASP A 429 -13.41 -4.20 -18.83
CA ASP A 429 -12.07 -4.80 -19.05
C ASP A 429 -10.99 -4.13 -18.21
N SER A 430 -11.07 -2.81 -18.01
CA SER A 430 -10.11 -2.10 -17.17
C SER A 430 -10.20 -2.53 -15.72
N ASP A 431 -11.42 -2.51 -15.14
CA ASP A 431 -11.64 -2.99 -13.77
C ASP A 431 -11.24 -4.46 -13.63
N LEU A 432 -11.72 -5.35 -14.49
CA LEU A 432 -11.41 -6.78 -14.38
C LEU A 432 -9.91 -7.09 -14.55
N ARG A 433 -9.14 -6.30 -15.31
CA ARG A 433 -7.67 -6.40 -15.33
C ARG A 433 -7.07 -6.03 -13.97
N GLU A 434 -7.53 -4.95 -13.36
CA GLU A 434 -7.09 -4.50 -12.03
C GLU A 434 -7.50 -5.50 -10.95
N GLN A 435 -8.74 -5.97 -10.94
CA GLN A 435 -9.21 -7.04 -10.05
C GLN A 435 -8.40 -8.33 -10.23
N THR A 436 -8.03 -8.69 -11.47
CA THR A 436 -7.15 -9.85 -11.73
C THR A 436 -5.75 -9.63 -11.13
N GLN A 437 -5.19 -8.42 -11.19
CA GLN A 437 -3.91 -8.11 -10.52
C GLN A 437 -4.06 -8.13 -9.00
N CYS A 438 -5.10 -7.52 -8.45
CA CYS A 438 -5.29 -7.41 -7.00
C CYS A 438 -5.68 -8.73 -6.34
N ILE A 439 -6.26 -9.68 -7.07
CA ILE A 439 -6.75 -10.93 -6.51
C ILE A 439 -5.94 -12.13 -7.02
N VAL A 440 -5.92 -12.35 -8.33
CA VAL A 440 -5.29 -13.54 -8.92
C VAL A 440 -3.77 -13.46 -8.87
N ASP A 441 -3.17 -12.34 -9.31
CA ASP A 441 -1.71 -12.16 -9.25
C ASP A 441 -1.24 -12.16 -7.79
N ILE A 442 -1.89 -11.42 -6.89
CA ILE A 442 -1.52 -11.40 -5.47
C ILE A 442 -1.62 -12.79 -4.84
N TYR A 443 -2.64 -13.58 -5.16
CA TYR A 443 -2.73 -14.96 -4.71
C TYR A 443 -1.58 -15.82 -5.28
N SER A 444 -1.24 -15.66 -6.57
CA SER A 444 -0.05 -16.29 -7.15
C SER A 444 1.23 -15.91 -6.41
N ARG A 445 1.38 -14.63 -6.05
CA ARG A 445 2.55 -14.13 -5.32
C ARG A 445 2.63 -14.69 -3.90
N PHE A 446 1.50 -14.78 -3.22
CA PHE A 446 1.39 -15.40 -1.91
C PHE A 446 1.84 -16.87 -1.95
N LEU A 447 1.41 -17.64 -2.97
CA LEU A 447 1.82 -19.03 -3.14
C LEU A 447 3.33 -19.19 -3.35
N ILE A 448 3.93 -18.34 -4.18
CA ILE A 448 5.38 -18.39 -4.46
C ILE A 448 6.17 -18.05 -3.21
N GLU A 449 5.82 -16.96 -2.54
CA GLU A 449 6.52 -16.54 -1.34
C GLU A 449 6.40 -17.59 -0.23
N SER A 450 5.21 -18.19 -0.06
CA SER A 450 4.99 -19.31 0.86
C SER A 450 5.90 -20.49 0.53
N ALA A 451 5.92 -20.94 -0.73
CA ALA A 451 6.73 -22.07 -1.17
C ALA A 451 8.23 -21.80 -1.01
N VAL A 452 8.69 -20.58 -1.29
CA VAL A 452 10.09 -20.19 -1.10
C VAL A 452 10.46 -20.16 0.39
N PHE A 453 9.61 -19.60 1.26
CA PHE A 453 9.84 -19.60 2.70
C PHE A 453 9.93 -21.01 3.28
N GLU A 454 9.04 -21.91 2.85
CA GLU A 454 9.03 -23.30 3.29
C GLU A 454 10.27 -24.06 2.81
N GLN A 455 10.58 -23.99 1.51
CA GLN A 455 11.65 -24.80 0.93
C GLN A 455 13.05 -24.27 1.27
N SER A 456 13.23 -22.95 1.40
CA SER A 456 14.53 -22.34 1.75
C SER A 456 15.05 -22.74 3.14
N ARG A 457 14.19 -23.30 4.01
CA ARG A 457 14.61 -23.87 5.29
C ARG A 457 15.51 -25.09 5.16
N ASN A 458 15.36 -25.86 4.08
CA ASN A 458 15.97 -27.18 3.94
C ASN A 458 16.87 -27.30 2.70
N ARG A 459 16.77 -26.39 1.74
CA ARG A 459 17.59 -26.41 0.52
C ARG A 459 17.77 -25.02 -0.06
N PHE A 460 18.82 -24.87 -0.85
CA PHE A 460 19.02 -23.69 -1.70
C PHE A 460 18.21 -23.86 -3.00
N LEU A 461 17.45 -22.84 -3.39
CA LEU A 461 16.62 -22.82 -4.60
C LEU A 461 17.37 -22.13 -5.75
N MET A 462 17.76 -22.89 -6.77
CA MET A 462 18.37 -22.31 -7.98
C MET A 462 17.30 -21.67 -8.87
N ALA A 463 17.71 -20.93 -9.91
CA ALA A 463 16.78 -20.27 -10.81
C ALA A 463 15.75 -21.24 -11.41
N ASP A 464 16.15 -22.47 -11.76
CA ASP A 464 15.23 -23.50 -12.26
C ASP A 464 14.17 -23.90 -11.22
N ASP A 465 14.54 -24.05 -9.95
CA ASP A 465 13.57 -24.32 -8.87
C ASP A 465 12.56 -23.18 -8.74
N LEU A 466 13.03 -21.92 -8.78
CA LEU A 466 12.19 -20.74 -8.64
C LEU A 466 11.27 -20.53 -9.85
N LYS A 467 11.72 -20.89 -11.05
CA LYS A 467 10.87 -20.92 -12.26
C LYS A 467 9.75 -21.93 -12.09
N GLU A 468 10.03 -23.15 -11.62
CA GLU A 468 8.99 -24.16 -11.43
C GLU A 468 8.00 -23.76 -10.33
N ILE A 469 8.48 -23.19 -9.21
CA ILE A 469 7.60 -22.64 -8.16
C ILE A 469 6.69 -21.53 -8.72
N MET A 470 7.25 -20.63 -9.54
CA MET A 470 6.49 -19.57 -10.21
C MET A 470 5.41 -20.13 -11.13
N LEU A 471 5.77 -21.07 -11.99
CA LEU A 471 4.85 -21.68 -12.95
C LEU A 471 3.75 -22.46 -12.21
N ASP A 472 4.08 -23.18 -11.15
CA ASP A 472 3.10 -23.88 -10.33
C ASP A 472 2.10 -22.92 -9.67
N ALA A 473 2.57 -21.81 -9.10
CA ALA A 473 1.68 -20.80 -8.56
C ALA A 473 0.78 -20.16 -9.62
N GLN A 474 1.28 -19.94 -10.84
CA GLN A 474 0.46 -19.47 -11.97
C GLN A 474 -0.59 -20.50 -12.37
N ARG A 475 -0.27 -21.80 -12.40
CA ARG A 475 -1.24 -22.88 -12.65
C ARG A 475 -2.30 -22.94 -11.56
N GLN A 476 -1.92 -22.77 -10.29
CA GLN A 476 -2.87 -22.80 -9.18
C GLN A 476 -3.79 -21.57 -9.13
N SER A 477 -3.29 -20.39 -9.49
CA SER A 477 -4.05 -19.14 -9.50
C SER A 477 -4.82 -18.96 -10.82
N TYR A 478 -4.11 -18.60 -11.88
CA TYR A 478 -4.65 -18.35 -13.22
C TYR A 478 -5.16 -19.60 -13.93
N GLY A 479 -4.58 -20.78 -13.70
CA GLY A 479 -5.01 -22.04 -14.30
C GLY A 479 -5.27 -21.97 -15.81
N ASP A 480 -6.39 -22.52 -16.25
CA ASP A 480 -6.84 -22.53 -17.65
C ASP A 480 -7.38 -21.18 -18.15
N GLY A 481 -7.26 -20.12 -17.35
CA GLY A 481 -7.41 -18.75 -17.82
C GLY A 481 -6.25 -18.31 -18.72
N LEU A 482 -5.06 -18.88 -18.51
CA LEU A 482 -3.87 -18.61 -19.31
C LEU A 482 -3.57 -19.73 -20.31
N ASP A 483 -2.89 -19.38 -21.41
CA ASP A 483 -2.24 -20.37 -22.28
C ASP A 483 -0.98 -20.91 -21.58
N GLU A 484 -1.01 -22.21 -21.27
CA GLU A 484 0.06 -22.94 -20.58
C GLU A 484 1.43 -22.82 -21.28
N ASN A 485 1.46 -22.61 -22.60
CA ASN A 485 2.70 -22.47 -23.36
C ASN A 485 3.34 -21.08 -23.25
N THR A 486 2.66 -20.14 -22.61
CA THR A 486 3.09 -18.73 -22.52
C THR A 486 3.13 -18.22 -21.09
N MET A 487 3.01 -19.10 -20.08
CA MET A 487 3.20 -18.73 -18.67
C MET A 487 4.58 -18.07 -18.46
N HIS A 488 4.71 -17.23 -17.44
CA HIS A 488 5.90 -16.41 -17.26
C HIS A 488 6.79 -16.91 -16.11
N PRO A 489 7.86 -17.68 -16.38
CA PRO A 489 8.65 -18.34 -15.34
C PRO A 489 9.51 -17.38 -14.49
N TYR A 490 9.76 -16.15 -14.96
CA TYR A 490 10.68 -15.21 -14.30
C TYR A 490 10.01 -14.08 -13.49
N MET A 491 8.70 -14.11 -13.24
CA MET A 491 8.07 -12.98 -12.53
C MET A 491 8.64 -12.74 -11.12
N TRP A 492 9.33 -13.72 -10.53
CA TRP A 492 9.97 -13.61 -9.22
C TRP A 492 11.21 -12.72 -9.30
N VAL A 493 11.79 -12.53 -10.49
CA VAL A 493 12.98 -11.70 -10.70
C VAL A 493 12.66 -10.21 -10.57
N CYS A 494 11.54 -9.74 -11.11
CA CYS A 494 11.23 -8.31 -11.23
C CYS A 494 10.29 -7.74 -10.15
N LYS A 495 9.73 -8.59 -9.29
CA LYS A 495 8.85 -8.15 -8.20
C LYS A 495 9.69 -7.86 -6.94
N GLY A 496 10.04 -6.59 -6.76
CA GLY A 496 10.88 -6.11 -5.65
C GLY A 496 10.36 -6.48 -4.25
N HIS A 497 9.04 -6.64 -4.07
CA HIS A 497 8.42 -6.96 -2.77
C HIS A 497 8.95 -8.25 -2.13
N TYR A 498 9.45 -9.22 -2.91
CA TYR A 498 10.03 -10.44 -2.33
C TYR A 498 11.39 -10.21 -1.66
N TYR A 499 12.07 -9.10 -1.99
CA TYR A 499 13.46 -8.83 -1.65
C TYR A 499 13.59 -7.81 -0.51
N SER A 500 12.59 -7.75 0.36
CA SER A 500 12.67 -7.05 1.64
C SER A 500 13.00 -8.03 2.76
N SER A 501 13.98 -7.69 3.60
CA SER A 501 14.26 -8.40 4.86
C SER A 501 13.37 -7.94 6.02
N GLY A 502 12.65 -6.83 5.85
CA GLY A 502 11.75 -6.27 6.86
C GLY A 502 10.26 -6.41 6.58
N LEU A 503 9.87 -6.74 5.34
CA LEU A 503 8.46 -6.83 4.92
C LEU A 503 8.23 -8.11 4.13
N SER A 504 7.77 -9.15 4.82
CA SER A 504 7.38 -10.42 4.20
C SER A 504 5.90 -10.41 3.86
N TYR A 505 5.48 -11.18 2.85
CA TYR A 505 4.07 -11.29 2.45
C TYR A 505 3.39 -9.95 2.13
N TYR A 506 4.18 -8.96 1.70
CA TYR A 506 3.76 -7.58 1.45
C TYR A 506 2.59 -7.43 0.46
N ASN A 507 2.29 -8.45 -0.34
CA ASN A 507 1.31 -8.35 -1.41
C ASN A 507 -0.15 -8.61 -0.93
N PHE A 508 -0.41 -9.54 0.01
CA PHE A 508 -1.81 -9.86 0.39
C PHE A 508 -2.60 -8.69 1.00
N PRO A 509 -1.98 -7.70 1.70
CA PRO A 509 -2.71 -6.53 2.20
C PRO A 509 -3.48 -5.78 1.12
N TYR A 510 -2.99 -5.73 -0.11
CA TYR A 510 -3.72 -5.09 -1.22
C TYR A 510 -4.96 -5.89 -1.65
N ALA A 511 -4.88 -7.23 -1.66
CA ALA A 511 -6.05 -8.07 -1.91
C ALA A 511 -7.11 -7.89 -0.80
N PHE A 512 -6.64 -7.79 0.46
CA PHE A 512 -7.51 -7.48 1.60
C PHE A 512 -8.20 -6.13 1.41
N GLY A 513 -7.44 -5.06 1.19
CA GLY A 513 -7.99 -3.70 1.05
C GLY A 513 -9.03 -3.62 -0.05
N ASN A 514 -8.74 -4.21 -1.22
CA ASN A 514 -9.65 -4.26 -2.35
C ASN A 514 -10.96 -5.03 -2.04
N LEU A 515 -10.85 -6.25 -1.49
CA LEU A 515 -12.04 -7.04 -1.15
C LEU A 515 -12.83 -6.44 0.02
N PHE A 516 -12.16 -5.80 0.96
CA PHE A 516 -12.80 -5.10 2.07
C PHE A 516 -13.61 -3.90 1.56
N ALA A 517 -13.04 -3.09 0.66
CA ALA A 517 -13.73 -1.98 0.01
C ALA A 517 -14.96 -2.44 -0.81
N LEU A 518 -14.85 -3.53 -1.59
CA LEU A 518 -15.98 -4.13 -2.30
C LEU A 518 -17.09 -4.62 -1.35
N GLY A 519 -16.70 -5.18 -0.20
CA GLY A 519 -17.63 -5.62 0.85
C GLY A 519 -18.35 -4.43 1.49
N LEU A 520 -17.62 -3.35 1.78
CA LEU A 520 -18.18 -2.10 2.28
C LEU A 520 -19.14 -1.47 1.26
N TYR A 521 -18.81 -1.49 -0.03
CA TYR A 521 -19.71 -1.02 -1.08
C TYR A 521 -21.01 -1.85 -1.14
N SER A 522 -20.89 -3.18 -1.01
CA SER A 522 -22.06 -4.07 -0.91
C SER A 522 -22.94 -3.74 0.29
N LEU A 523 -22.34 -3.36 1.42
CA LEU A 523 -23.07 -2.93 2.61
C LEU A 523 -23.75 -1.58 2.39
N TYR A 524 -23.04 -0.60 1.80
CA TYR A 524 -23.60 0.70 1.42
C TYR A 524 -24.83 0.55 0.52
N LYS A 525 -24.79 -0.35 -0.48
CA LYS A 525 -25.95 -0.63 -1.35
C LYS A 525 -27.19 -1.13 -0.60
N LYS A 526 -27.00 -1.82 0.53
CA LYS A 526 -28.09 -2.36 1.36
C LYS A 526 -28.62 -1.32 2.36
N GLU A 527 -27.72 -0.51 2.93
CA GLU A 527 -28.02 0.37 4.06
C GLU A 527 -28.30 1.84 3.68
N GLY A 528 -27.85 2.28 2.50
CA GLY A 528 -27.99 3.64 2.02
C GLY A 528 -27.36 4.66 2.98
N GLU A 529 -28.06 5.75 3.28
CA GLU A 529 -27.55 6.86 4.08
C GLU A 529 -27.11 6.46 5.51
N SER A 530 -27.69 5.40 6.07
CA SER A 530 -27.34 4.92 7.41
C SER A 530 -25.93 4.29 7.51
N PHE A 531 -25.30 4.00 6.37
CA PHE A 531 -23.93 3.51 6.26
C PHE A 531 -22.90 4.57 6.65
N VAL A 532 -23.08 5.81 6.20
CA VAL A 532 -22.04 6.86 6.22
C VAL A 532 -21.55 7.18 7.65
N PRO A 533 -22.41 7.36 8.67
CA PRO A 533 -21.92 7.62 10.02
C PRO A 533 -21.10 6.46 10.60
N LYS A 534 -21.43 5.21 10.24
CA LYS A 534 -20.67 4.03 10.67
C LYS A 534 -19.33 3.97 9.96
N TYR A 535 -19.33 4.25 8.65
CA TYR A 535 -18.12 4.29 7.83
C TYR A 535 -17.13 5.33 8.34
N ASN A 536 -17.58 6.55 8.67
CA ASN A 536 -16.72 7.59 9.21
C ASN A 536 -16.11 7.20 10.57
N LYS A 537 -16.91 6.56 11.43
CA LYS A 537 -16.43 6.02 12.71
C LYS A 537 -15.40 4.91 12.51
N MET A 538 -15.62 4.03 11.52
CA MET A 538 -14.68 2.96 11.16
C MET A 538 -13.35 3.56 10.72
N LEU A 539 -13.36 4.53 9.78
CA LEU A 539 -12.15 5.22 9.31
C LEU A 539 -11.37 5.87 10.45
N ALA A 540 -12.06 6.56 11.36
CA ALA A 540 -11.46 7.18 12.54
C ALA A 540 -10.86 6.17 13.55
N SER A 541 -11.23 4.89 13.45
CA SER A 541 -10.81 3.83 14.37
C SER A 541 -9.61 3.00 13.88
N THR A 542 -9.18 3.22 12.62
CA THR A 542 -8.21 2.36 11.90
C THR A 542 -6.85 2.22 12.58
N GLY A 543 -6.35 3.24 13.30
CA GLY A 543 -5.10 3.16 14.06
C GLY A 543 -5.28 2.87 15.56
N CYS A 544 -6.51 2.64 16.01
CA CYS A 544 -6.85 2.48 17.43
C CYS A 544 -7.22 1.03 17.82
N HIS A 545 -7.34 0.12 16.85
CA HIS A 545 -7.92 -1.20 17.04
C HIS A 545 -7.35 -2.23 16.06
N SER A 546 -7.58 -3.52 16.35
CA SER A 546 -7.27 -4.64 15.44
C SER A 546 -8.11 -4.56 14.17
N ILE A 547 -7.69 -5.26 13.12
CA ILE A 547 -8.45 -5.30 11.85
C ILE A 547 -9.88 -5.82 12.09
N GLU A 548 -10.03 -6.85 12.91
CA GLU A 548 -11.33 -7.43 13.22
C GLU A 548 -12.23 -6.46 13.99
N ASP A 549 -11.67 -5.74 14.97
CA ASP A 549 -12.43 -4.77 15.76
C ASP A 549 -12.86 -3.56 14.92
N VAL A 550 -11.99 -3.10 14.01
CA VAL A 550 -12.33 -2.04 13.04
C VAL A 550 -13.48 -2.50 12.16
N ALA A 551 -13.40 -3.70 11.58
CA ALA A 551 -14.47 -4.22 10.73
C ALA A 551 -15.79 -4.45 11.49
N ALA A 552 -15.72 -4.90 12.75
CA ALA A 552 -16.89 -5.13 13.60
C ALA A 552 -17.71 -3.84 13.83
N THR A 553 -17.08 -2.66 13.74
CA THR A 553 -17.79 -1.35 13.80
C THR A 553 -18.82 -1.17 12.68
N MET A 554 -18.62 -1.86 11.55
CA MET A 554 -19.55 -1.93 10.41
C MET A 554 -20.52 -3.11 10.49
N GLY A 555 -20.43 -3.94 11.54
CA GLY A 555 -21.16 -5.20 11.64
C GLY A 555 -20.59 -6.30 10.72
N ILE A 556 -19.32 -6.18 10.35
CA ILE A 556 -18.62 -7.13 9.49
C ILE A 556 -17.75 -8.04 10.36
N ASP A 557 -17.88 -9.35 10.18
CA ASP A 557 -16.91 -10.33 10.68
C ASP A 557 -15.98 -10.75 9.53
N VAL A 558 -14.75 -10.28 9.56
CA VAL A 558 -13.74 -10.60 8.53
C VAL A 558 -13.14 -12.00 8.68
N THR A 559 -13.44 -12.70 9.77
CA THR A 559 -13.11 -14.13 9.93
C THR A 559 -14.14 -15.04 9.24
N ASP A 560 -15.28 -14.49 8.82
CA ASP A 560 -16.30 -15.21 8.06
C ASP A 560 -15.98 -15.17 6.56
N VAL A 561 -15.86 -16.34 5.95
CA VAL A 561 -15.65 -16.52 4.51
C VAL A 561 -16.79 -15.91 3.68
N ASP A 562 -18.02 -15.87 4.20
CA ASP A 562 -19.19 -15.36 3.48
C ASP A 562 -19.10 -13.84 3.23
N PHE A 563 -18.42 -13.09 4.09
CA PHE A 563 -18.12 -11.68 3.83
C PHE A 563 -17.29 -11.53 2.55
N TRP A 564 -16.18 -12.25 2.45
CA TRP A 564 -15.27 -12.21 1.30
C TRP A 564 -15.94 -12.72 0.01
N ARG A 565 -16.77 -13.76 0.10
CA ARG A 565 -17.58 -14.23 -1.03
C ARG A 565 -18.51 -13.13 -1.54
N SER A 566 -19.16 -12.40 -0.63
CA SER A 566 -20.06 -11.31 -1.02
C SER A 566 -19.35 -10.19 -1.78
N SER A 567 -18.08 -9.89 -1.43
CA SER A 567 -17.24 -8.95 -2.19
C SER A 567 -16.95 -9.47 -3.61
N LEU A 568 -16.58 -10.74 -3.72
CA LEU A 568 -16.24 -11.38 -5.01
C LEU A 568 -17.45 -11.55 -5.94
N GLN A 569 -18.67 -11.63 -5.41
CA GLN A 569 -19.91 -11.65 -6.21
C GLN A 569 -20.10 -10.39 -7.06
N LEU A 570 -19.59 -9.23 -6.60
CA LEU A 570 -19.62 -8.02 -7.41
C LEU A 570 -18.77 -8.15 -8.67
N ILE A 571 -17.61 -8.81 -8.55
CA ILE A 571 -16.69 -9.07 -9.67
C ILE A 571 -17.29 -10.15 -10.58
N GLU A 572 -17.89 -11.19 -10.02
CA GLU A 572 -18.61 -12.22 -10.81
C GLU A 572 -19.68 -11.60 -11.70
N ALA A 573 -20.49 -10.68 -11.16
CA ALA A 573 -21.50 -9.98 -11.95
C ALA A 573 -20.88 -9.16 -13.11
N GLU A 574 -19.72 -8.54 -12.91
CA GLU A 574 -18.99 -7.84 -13.97
C GLU A 574 -18.42 -8.79 -15.02
N VAL A 575 -17.88 -9.93 -14.61
CA VAL A 575 -17.41 -10.98 -15.54
C VAL A 575 -18.56 -11.50 -16.41
N GLU A 576 -19.75 -11.70 -15.83
CA GLU A 576 -20.93 -12.11 -16.59
C GLU A 576 -21.34 -11.04 -17.62
N GLU A 577 -21.33 -9.76 -17.23
CA GLU A 577 -21.64 -8.65 -18.15
C GLU A 577 -20.58 -8.52 -19.25
N PHE A 578 -19.29 -8.64 -18.93
CA PHE A 578 -18.19 -8.68 -19.90
C PHE A 578 -18.36 -9.81 -20.92
N CYS A 579 -18.80 -10.98 -20.46
CA CYS A 579 -19.02 -12.12 -21.35
C CYS A 579 -20.22 -11.95 -22.29
N ARG A 580 -21.22 -11.17 -21.85
CA ARG A 580 -22.46 -10.88 -22.58
C ARG A 580 -22.27 -9.85 -23.69
N LEU A 581 -21.47 -8.81 -23.41
CA LEU A 581 -21.04 -7.81 -24.39
C LEU A 581 -20.12 -8.45 -25.45
#